data_AF-A0A367INT8-F1
#
_entry.id   AF-A0A367INT8-F1
#
_cell.length_a   1.000
_cell.length_b   1.000
_cell.length_c   1.000
_cell.angle_alpha   90.00
_cell.angle_beta   90.00
_cell.angle_gamma   90.00
#
_symmetry.space_group_name_H-M   'P 1'
#
loop_
_entity.id
_entity.type
_entity.pdbx_description
1 polymer ?
#
loop_
_entity_poly.entity_id
_entity_poly.type
_entity_poly.pdbx_seq_one_letter_code
_entity_poly.pdbx_strand_id
1 'polypeptide(L)'
;MIKSFESLFSSVSCLPGCFTMYRIRTVDRKRPLFVSNEIIEDYSVNVVDTLHKKNLLYLGEDRYLTTLLLKHFPNFKTKFNPGAQCKTNAPDTWSVLVSQRRRWINSTVHNLGELVFLNQLCGFCCFSMRFIVMLDLFSTLIQPALLAYLGVLIWKLATATNGIPYITIITLGCTYGLQIFIFIIHKRWEYIAWFFISILALPVFSFYIPLYAYWHFDDFSWGNTRIVVGDKGKKTIVGDEGEFNPKSIPLIRWSEYEKQMMAENRSDRLSQGTYPSSVYGAPHSISGYSRYTASPVHSIIHPQSVAQDYHRMRYGPTMSSDGASETMSASMVQNYHLQNPYYRQ
;
A
#
# COMPACT_ATOMS: atom_id res chain seq x y z
N MET A 1 13.47 -9.52 1.94
CA MET A 1 14.01 -10.85 1.56
C MET A 1 12.90 -11.85 1.30
N ILE A 2 11.94 -12.05 2.22
CA ILE A 2 10.83 -13.01 2.07
C ILE A 2 10.01 -12.80 0.79
N LYS A 3 9.52 -11.60 0.52
CA LYS A 3 8.72 -11.32 -0.71
C LYS A 3 9.46 -11.61 -2.02
N SER A 4 10.77 -11.40 -2.04
CA SER A 4 11.61 -11.71 -3.21
C SER A 4 11.77 -13.22 -3.39
N PHE A 5 11.89 -13.97 -2.29
CA PHE A 5 11.91 -15.44 -2.29
C PHE A 5 10.56 -16.02 -2.71
N GLU A 6 9.45 -15.55 -2.13
CA GLU A 6 8.09 -15.95 -2.54
C GLU A 6 7.82 -15.68 -4.03
N SER A 7 8.31 -14.56 -4.54
CA SER A 7 8.17 -14.23 -5.96
C SER A 7 8.88 -15.22 -6.90
N LEU A 8 9.87 -16.00 -6.42
CA LEU A 8 10.47 -17.10 -7.19
C LEU A 8 9.45 -18.24 -7.41
N PHE A 9 8.57 -18.47 -6.45
CA PHE A 9 7.47 -19.43 -6.54
C PHE A 9 6.23 -18.86 -7.26
N SER A 10 6.41 -17.75 -7.98
CA SER A 10 5.35 -17.10 -8.79
C SER A 10 4.13 -16.58 -8.00
N SER A 11 4.20 -16.49 -6.67
CA SER A 11 3.14 -15.91 -5.85
C SER A 11 3.70 -15.29 -4.57
N VAL A 12 3.45 -14.00 -4.39
CA VAL A 12 3.67 -13.28 -3.12
C VAL A 12 2.40 -13.43 -2.27
N SER A 13 2.57 -13.82 -1.01
CA SER A 13 1.47 -14.18 -0.11
C SER A 13 0.72 -12.97 0.46
N CYS A 14 1.31 -11.78 0.37
CA CYS A 14 0.76 -10.54 0.91
C CYS A 14 1.16 -9.32 0.08
N LEU A 15 0.15 -8.66 -0.50
CA LEU A 15 0.30 -7.37 -1.18
C LEU A 15 0.09 -6.24 -0.16
N PRO A 16 0.94 -5.20 -0.15
CA PRO A 16 0.69 -4.01 0.65
C PRO A 16 -0.48 -3.20 0.08
N GLY A 17 -1.27 -2.52 0.94
CA GLY A 17 -2.38 -1.66 0.49
C GLY A 17 -1.95 -0.45 -0.31
N CYS A 18 -0.72 0.02 -0.09
CA CYS A 18 -0.07 1.03 -0.91
C CYS A 18 1.04 0.41 -1.77
N PHE A 19 1.35 1.04 -2.90
CA PHE A 19 2.45 0.63 -3.79
C PHE A 19 2.28 -0.75 -4.41
N THR A 20 1.03 -1.11 -4.68
CA THR A 20 0.66 -2.29 -5.46
C THR A 20 -0.07 -1.86 -6.72
N MET A 21 0.30 -2.45 -7.85
CA MET A 21 -0.41 -2.27 -9.12
C MET A 21 -1.30 -3.49 -9.36
N TYR A 22 -2.58 -3.22 -9.61
CA TYR A 22 -3.58 -4.26 -9.79
C TYR A 22 -4.05 -4.36 -11.23
N ARG A 23 -4.28 -5.59 -11.67
CA ARG A 23 -5.05 -5.86 -12.88
C ARG A 23 -6.53 -5.83 -12.51
N ILE A 24 -7.33 -5.03 -13.21
CA ILE A 24 -8.75 -4.86 -12.86
C ILE A 24 -9.64 -5.98 -13.44
N ARG A 25 -9.26 -6.56 -14.59
CA ARG A 25 -10.05 -7.58 -15.30
C ARG A 25 -9.21 -8.79 -15.71
N THR A 26 -9.86 -9.92 -15.90
CA THR A 26 -9.25 -11.15 -16.45
C THR A 26 -8.67 -10.93 -17.86
N VAL A 27 -7.82 -11.85 -18.32
CA VAL A 27 -7.14 -11.75 -19.63
C VAL A 27 -8.14 -11.63 -20.78
N ASP A 28 -9.25 -12.36 -20.70
CA ASP A 28 -10.36 -12.34 -21.64
C ASP A 28 -11.29 -11.10 -21.48
N ARG A 29 -11.01 -10.23 -20.50
CA ARG A 29 -11.75 -9.01 -20.14
C ARG A 29 -13.22 -9.23 -19.74
N LYS A 30 -13.66 -10.47 -19.54
CA LYS A 30 -15.06 -10.80 -19.24
C LYS A 30 -15.41 -10.66 -17.76
N ARG A 31 -14.43 -10.81 -16.86
CA ARG A 31 -14.67 -10.82 -15.42
C ARG A 31 -13.81 -9.76 -14.71
N PRO A 32 -14.39 -8.96 -13.81
CA PRO A 32 -13.59 -8.16 -12.88
C PRO A 32 -12.89 -9.07 -11.88
N LEU A 33 -11.69 -8.69 -11.43
CA LEU A 33 -10.96 -9.43 -10.41
C LEU A 33 -11.39 -9.01 -9.01
N PHE A 34 -11.33 -7.72 -8.69
CA PHE A 34 -11.57 -7.19 -7.33
C PHE A 34 -13.04 -7.02 -6.95
N VAL A 35 -13.89 -6.80 -7.94
CA VAL A 35 -15.35 -6.65 -7.77
C VAL A 35 -16.08 -7.87 -8.32
N SER A 36 -15.45 -9.04 -8.25
CA SER A 36 -16.13 -10.31 -8.55
C SER A 36 -17.09 -10.65 -7.41
N ASN A 37 -18.16 -11.38 -7.72
CA ASN A 37 -19.16 -11.74 -6.72
C ASN A 37 -18.53 -12.52 -5.56
N GLU A 38 -17.57 -13.40 -5.86
CA GLU A 38 -16.90 -14.25 -4.87
C GLU A 38 -16.03 -13.44 -3.90
N ILE A 39 -15.33 -12.41 -4.38
CA ILE A 39 -14.57 -11.51 -3.50
C ILE A 39 -15.51 -10.64 -2.70
N ILE A 40 -16.54 -10.06 -3.32
CA ILE A 40 -17.50 -9.19 -2.63
C ILE A 40 -18.18 -9.98 -1.51
N GLU A 41 -18.64 -11.20 -1.75
CA GLU A 41 -19.32 -12.03 -0.76
C GLU A 41 -18.45 -12.31 0.48
N ASP A 42 -17.19 -12.69 0.28
CA ASP A 42 -16.26 -12.97 1.38
C ASP A 42 -15.77 -11.69 2.10
N TYR A 43 -15.66 -10.58 1.37
CA TYR A 43 -15.06 -9.34 1.87
C TYR A 43 -16.10 -8.38 2.50
N SER A 44 -17.35 -8.36 2.01
CA SER A 44 -18.43 -7.47 2.46
C SER A 44 -19.12 -7.91 3.76
N VAL A 45 -18.32 -8.33 4.74
CA VAL A 45 -18.82 -8.78 6.05
C VAL A 45 -19.05 -7.58 6.97
N ASN A 46 -20.31 -7.19 7.12
CA ASN A 46 -20.71 -6.06 7.99
C ASN A 46 -20.71 -6.41 9.49
N VAL A 47 -20.92 -7.69 9.83
CA VAL A 47 -20.96 -8.16 11.22
C VAL A 47 -19.66 -8.89 11.55
N VAL A 48 -18.76 -8.20 12.24
CA VAL A 48 -17.41 -8.66 12.57
C VAL A 48 -17.35 -9.05 14.05
N ASP A 49 -17.87 -10.23 14.35
CA ASP A 49 -18.11 -10.77 15.69
C ASP A 49 -16.89 -11.43 16.32
N THR A 50 -16.02 -12.06 15.52
CA THR A 50 -14.86 -12.80 16.04
C THR A 50 -13.57 -11.98 16.05
N LEU A 51 -12.67 -12.31 16.99
CA LEU A 51 -11.31 -11.74 17.04
C LEU A 51 -10.57 -11.92 15.70
N HIS A 52 -10.75 -13.07 15.07
CA HIS A 52 -10.15 -13.39 13.79
C HIS A 52 -10.66 -12.47 12.67
N LYS A 53 -11.98 -12.35 12.51
CA LYS A 53 -12.56 -11.46 11.50
C LYS A 53 -12.18 -9.99 11.74
N LYS A 54 -12.14 -9.54 13.00
CA LYS A 54 -11.70 -8.16 13.33
C LYS A 54 -10.25 -7.91 12.92
N ASN A 55 -9.36 -8.86 13.17
CA ASN A 55 -7.96 -8.74 12.76
C ASN A 55 -7.80 -8.74 11.23
N LEU A 56 -8.59 -9.54 10.50
CA LEU A 56 -8.57 -9.56 9.05
C LEU A 56 -9.15 -8.28 8.43
N LEU A 57 -10.36 -7.89 8.83
CA LEU A 57 -11.13 -6.83 8.15
C LEU A 57 -10.84 -5.43 8.69
N TYR A 58 -10.51 -5.26 9.97
CA TYR A 58 -10.26 -3.92 10.54
C TYR A 58 -8.79 -3.54 10.59
N LEU A 59 -7.88 -4.51 10.70
CA LEU A 59 -6.43 -4.25 10.84
C LEU A 59 -5.61 -4.70 9.63
N GLY A 60 -6.04 -5.77 8.96
CA GLY A 60 -5.28 -6.50 7.94
C GLY A 60 -5.94 -6.53 6.56
N GLU A 61 -6.82 -5.58 6.27
CA GLU A 61 -7.72 -5.59 5.12
C GLU A 61 -7.01 -5.84 3.78
N ASP A 62 -5.91 -5.12 3.51
CA ASP A 62 -5.05 -5.34 2.33
C ASP A 62 -4.56 -6.79 2.18
N ARG A 63 -4.19 -7.40 3.32
CA ARG A 63 -3.66 -8.77 3.38
C ARG A 63 -4.78 -9.76 3.13
N TYR A 64 -5.93 -9.53 3.76
CA TYR A 64 -7.09 -10.37 3.59
C TYR A 64 -7.59 -10.34 2.14
N LEU A 65 -7.61 -9.16 1.51
CA LEU A 65 -7.89 -9.03 0.08
C LEU A 65 -6.93 -9.86 -0.77
N THR A 66 -5.63 -9.84 -0.44
CA THR A 66 -4.65 -10.70 -1.11
C THR A 66 -4.98 -12.19 -0.96
N THR A 67 -5.35 -12.61 0.25
CA THR A 67 -5.77 -13.99 0.56
C THR A 67 -6.99 -14.40 -0.27
N LEU A 68 -7.99 -13.53 -0.42
CA LEU A 68 -9.16 -13.76 -1.26
C LEU A 68 -8.81 -13.87 -2.75
N LEU A 69 -7.89 -13.03 -3.25
CA LEU A 69 -7.40 -13.14 -4.63
C LEU A 69 -6.72 -14.49 -4.87
N LEU A 70 -5.90 -14.95 -3.94
CA LEU A 70 -5.22 -16.25 -4.03
C LEU A 70 -6.21 -17.42 -3.94
N LYS A 71 -7.28 -17.27 -3.16
CA LYS A 71 -8.36 -18.27 -3.01
C LYS A 71 -9.22 -18.40 -4.27
N HIS A 72 -9.70 -17.27 -4.80
CA HIS A 72 -10.70 -17.26 -5.89
C HIS A 72 -10.08 -17.19 -7.29
N PHE A 73 -8.85 -16.69 -7.41
CA PHE A 73 -8.14 -16.52 -8.68
C PHE A 73 -6.76 -17.21 -8.67
N PRO A 74 -6.68 -18.53 -8.41
CA PRO A 74 -5.42 -19.29 -8.27
C PRO A 74 -4.53 -19.27 -9.53
N ASN A 75 -5.13 -19.03 -10.71
CA ASN A 75 -4.41 -18.96 -11.98
C ASN A 75 -3.70 -17.61 -12.20
N PHE A 76 -3.97 -16.62 -11.36
CA PHE A 76 -3.32 -15.30 -11.41
C PHE A 76 -2.12 -15.27 -10.48
N LYS A 77 -1.11 -14.49 -10.85
CA LYS A 77 0.17 -14.42 -10.15
C LYS A 77 0.36 -13.05 -9.53
N THR A 78 0.72 -13.04 -8.25
CA THR A 78 1.24 -11.87 -7.55
C THR A 78 2.76 -11.87 -7.65
N LYS A 79 3.36 -10.76 -8.09
CA LYS A 79 4.81 -10.66 -8.29
C LYS A 79 5.38 -9.43 -7.60
N PHE A 80 6.57 -9.60 -7.03
CA PHE A 80 7.35 -8.50 -6.51
C PHE A 80 8.25 -7.94 -7.62
N ASN A 81 8.17 -6.62 -7.87
CA ASN A 81 9.07 -5.93 -8.78
C ASN A 81 10.13 -5.13 -7.99
N PRO A 82 11.41 -5.53 -7.99
CA PRO A 82 12.45 -4.82 -7.25
C PRO A 82 12.76 -3.42 -7.81
N GLY A 83 12.39 -3.13 -9.06
CA GLY A 83 12.54 -1.81 -9.67
C GLY A 83 11.44 -0.83 -9.30
N ALA A 84 10.33 -1.29 -8.68
CA ALA A 84 9.27 -0.40 -8.22
C ALA A 84 9.75 0.37 -6.99
N GLN A 85 9.73 1.70 -7.08
CA GLN A 85 10.19 2.60 -6.02
C GLN A 85 9.02 3.40 -5.45
N CYS A 86 9.08 3.64 -4.15
CA CYS A 86 8.19 4.59 -3.50
C CYS A 86 8.89 5.29 -2.34
N LYS A 87 8.36 6.45 -1.97
CA LYS A 87 8.81 7.20 -0.79
C LYS A 87 7.63 7.34 0.15
N THR A 88 7.87 7.07 1.43
CA THR A 88 6.89 7.25 2.50
C THR A 88 7.60 7.75 3.75
N ASN A 89 6.84 8.36 4.65
CA ASN A 89 7.35 8.88 5.91
C ASN A 89 7.36 7.75 6.96
N ALA A 90 8.49 7.59 7.65
CA ALA A 90 8.57 6.71 8.80
C ALA A 90 7.85 7.34 10.01
N PRO A 91 7.34 6.53 10.95
CA PRO A 91 6.79 7.06 12.19
C PRO A 91 7.87 7.85 12.95
N ASP A 92 7.50 9.03 13.41
CA ASP A 92 8.34 10.01 14.11
C ASP A 92 8.32 9.83 15.64
N THR A 93 7.29 9.18 16.16
CA THR A 93 7.07 8.96 17.60
C THR A 93 6.97 7.48 17.94
N TRP A 94 7.44 7.13 19.14
CA TRP A 94 7.44 5.75 19.65
C TRP A 94 6.05 5.14 19.74
N SER A 95 5.06 5.90 20.22
CA SER A 95 3.68 5.43 20.36
C SER A 95 3.06 5.06 19.00
N VAL A 96 3.32 5.86 17.96
CA VAL A 96 2.87 5.57 16.60
C VAL A 96 3.57 4.34 16.03
N LEU A 97 4.88 4.21 16.22
CA LEU A 97 5.64 3.02 15.79
C LEU A 97 5.09 1.73 16.42
N VAL A 98 4.90 1.72 17.75
CA VAL A 98 4.39 0.55 18.47
C VAL A 98 2.95 0.23 18.04
N SER A 99 2.10 1.25 17.90
CA SER A 99 0.72 1.07 17.42
C SER A 99 0.68 0.47 16.00
N GLN A 100 1.51 0.97 15.08
CA GLN A 100 1.62 0.42 13.72
C GLN A 100 2.08 -1.04 13.75
N ARG A 101 3.17 -1.33 14.47
CA ARG A 101 3.74 -2.68 14.51
C ARG A 101 2.82 -3.69 15.17
N ARG A 102 2.10 -3.30 16.23
CA ARG A 102 1.05 -4.13 16.83
C ARG A 102 0.03 -4.56 15.79
N ARG A 103 -0.57 -3.60 15.07
CA ARG A 103 -1.60 -3.90 14.05
C ARG A 103 -1.06 -4.82 12.97
N TRP A 104 0.18 -4.59 12.54
CA TRP A 104 0.82 -5.43 11.52
C TRP A 104 1.07 -6.85 12.01
N ILE A 105 1.54 -7.04 13.24
CA ILE A 105 1.79 -8.37 13.80
C ILE A 105 0.48 -9.11 14.00
N ASN A 106 -0.52 -8.50 14.63
CA ASN A 106 -1.81 -9.14 14.90
C ASN A 106 -2.50 -9.59 13.61
N SER A 107 -2.59 -8.70 12.62
CA SER A 107 -3.14 -9.05 11.29
C SER A 107 -2.31 -10.10 10.55
N THR A 108 -0.98 -10.11 10.71
CA THR A 108 -0.11 -11.12 10.08
C THR A 108 -0.44 -12.52 10.57
N VAL A 109 -0.57 -12.72 11.88
CA VAL A 109 -0.87 -14.05 12.46
C VAL A 109 -2.20 -14.60 11.92
N HIS A 110 -3.25 -13.78 11.92
CA HIS A 110 -4.56 -14.19 11.42
C HIS A 110 -4.58 -14.45 9.91
N ASN A 111 -3.91 -13.61 9.12
CA ASN A 111 -3.83 -13.79 7.67
C ASN A 111 -2.99 -14.99 7.26
N LEU A 112 -1.86 -15.23 7.95
CA LEU A 112 -1.07 -16.46 7.74
C LEU A 112 -1.89 -17.68 8.12
N GLY A 113 -2.70 -17.62 9.18
CA GLY A 113 -3.67 -18.66 9.53
C GLY A 113 -4.60 -19.03 8.37
N GLU A 114 -5.25 -18.04 7.75
CA GLU A 114 -6.09 -18.26 6.57
C GLU A 114 -5.32 -18.87 5.39
N LEU A 115 -4.13 -18.32 5.09
CA LEU A 115 -3.27 -18.81 4.00
C LEU A 115 -2.85 -20.26 4.18
N VAL A 116 -2.59 -20.73 5.42
CA VAL A 116 -2.25 -22.14 5.69
C VAL A 116 -3.37 -23.08 5.28
N PHE A 117 -4.63 -22.67 5.37
CA PHE A 117 -5.78 -23.50 5.01
C PHE A 117 -6.18 -23.37 3.53
N LEU A 118 -5.50 -22.54 2.74
CA LEU A 118 -5.73 -22.48 1.29
C LEU A 118 -5.14 -23.69 0.59
N ASN A 119 -6.00 -24.45 -0.10
CA ASN A 119 -5.62 -25.66 -0.83
C ASN A 119 -4.88 -25.36 -2.15
N GLN A 120 -5.08 -24.17 -2.73
CA GLN A 120 -4.64 -23.84 -4.10
C GLN A 120 -3.43 -22.89 -4.14
N LEU A 121 -2.49 -23.05 -3.21
CA LEU A 121 -1.22 -22.33 -3.27
C LEU A 121 -0.24 -23.03 -4.22
N CYS A 122 0.43 -22.25 -5.07
CA CYS A 122 1.44 -22.77 -6.01
C CYS A 122 2.53 -23.54 -5.23
N GLY A 123 2.93 -24.72 -5.70
CA GLY A 123 4.02 -25.49 -5.11
C GLY A 123 4.97 -25.98 -6.20
N PHE A 124 6.26 -26.07 -5.88
CA PHE A 124 7.24 -26.67 -6.77
C PHE A 124 8.06 -27.72 -5.99
N CYS A 125 8.03 -28.98 -6.45
CA CYS A 125 8.74 -30.10 -5.84
C CYS A 125 8.37 -30.31 -4.35
N CYS A 126 9.33 -30.67 -3.49
CA CYS A 126 9.14 -30.93 -2.05
C CYS A 126 8.77 -29.68 -1.22
N PHE A 127 8.77 -28.49 -1.82
CA PHE A 127 8.46 -27.23 -1.14
C PHE A 127 7.12 -26.68 -1.65
N SER A 128 6.06 -26.94 -0.89
CA SER A 128 4.77 -26.28 -1.08
C SER A 128 4.84 -24.85 -0.51
N MET A 129 4.27 -23.85 -1.21
CA MET A 129 4.12 -22.50 -0.62
C MET A 129 3.35 -22.55 0.69
N ARG A 130 2.42 -23.50 0.84
CA ARG A 130 1.70 -23.74 2.10
C ARG A 130 2.64 -24.11 3.24
N PHE A 131 3.68 -24.90 2.97
CA PHE A 131 4.70 -25.24 3.96
C PHE A 131 5.54 -24.02 4.36
N ILE A 132 5.92 -23.17 3.40
CA ILE A 132 6.64 -21.93 3.67
C ILE A 132 5.80 -20.99 4.54
N VAL A 133 4.51 -20.81 4.21
CA VAL A 133 3.57 -20.01 5.01
C VAL A 133 3.43 -20.58 6.43
N MET A 134 3.33 -21.90 6.59
CA MET A 134 3.32 -22.53 7.92
C MET A 134 4.60 -22.23 8.70
N LEU A 135 5.77 -22.37 8.08
CA LEU A 135 7.05 -22.04 8.72
C LEU A 135 7.10 -20.55 9.12
N ASP A 136 6.57 -19.64 8.30
CA ASP A 136 6.52 -18.22 8.62
C ASP A 136 5.60 -17.92 9.81
N LEU A 137 4.44 -18.59 9.88
CA LEU A 137 3.54 -18.51 11.03
C LEU A 137 4.21 -18.98 12.32
N PHE A 138 4.82 -20.17 12.30
CA PHE A 138 5.54 -20.71 13.47
C PHE A 138 6.72 -19.83 13.86
N SER A 139 7.51 -19.36 12.87
CA SER A 139 8.63 -18.45 13.10
C SER A 139 8.17 -17.18 13.79
N THR A 140 7.09 -16.56 13.32
CA THR A 140 6.52 -15.33 13.90
C THR A 140 6.12 -15.52 15.37
N LEU A 141 5.51 -16.67 15.71
CA LEU A 141 5.08 -16.98 17.08
C LEU A 141 6.26 -17.31 18.01
N ILE A 142 7.27 -18.02 17.51
CA ILE A 142 8.41 -18.52 18.30
C ILE A 142 9.53 -17.47 18.43
N GLN A 143 9.59 -16.48 17.54
CA GLN A 143 10.62 -15.43 17.50
C GLN A 143 10.93 -14.76 18.86
N PRO A 144 9.95 -14.29 19.67
CA PRO A 144 10.29 -13.69 20.97
C PRO A 144 10.93 -14.70 21.93
N ALA A 145 10.48 -15.96 21.93
CA ALA A 145 11.08 -17.00 22.77
C ALA A 145 12.53 -17.31 22.35
N LEU A 146 12.83 -17.31 21.05
CA LEU A 146 14.20 -17.49 20.55
C LEU A 146 15.14 -16.38 21.01
N LEU A 147 14.67 -15.12 21.02
CA LEU A 147 15.50 -14.02 21.50
C LEU A 147 15.74 -14.08 23.01
N ALA A 148 14.72 -14.47 23.79
CA ALA A 148 14.89 -14.72 25.22
C ALA A 148 15.91 -15.83 25.49
N TYR A 149 15.83 -16.93 24.74
CA TYR A 149 16.79 -18.03 24.81
C TYR A 149 18.22 -17.60 24.45
N LEU A 150 18.38 -16.76 23.42
CA LEU A 150 19.67 -16.17 23.08
C LEU A 150 20.26 -15.35 24.24
N GLY A 151 19.42 -14.58 24.96
CA GLY A 151 19.84 -13.87 26.17
C GLY A 151 20.35 -14.81 27.27
N VAL A 152 19.66 -15.92 27.51
CA VAL A 152 20.10 -16.95 28.46
C VAL A 152 21.43 -17.57 28.05
N LEU A 153 21.65 -17.82 26.76
CA LEU A 153 22.92 -18.35 26.25
C LEU A 153 24.08 -17.37 26.44
N ILE A 154 23.85 -16.08 26.22
CA ILE A 154 24.85 -15.03 26.46
C ILE A 154 25.20 -14.98 27.96
N TRP A 155 24.18 -15.03 28.84
CA TRP A 155 24.42 -15.07 30.28
C TRP A 155 25.22 -16.31 30.69
N LYS A 156 24.83 -17.49 30.21
CA LYS A 156 25.58 -18.73 30.45
C LYS A 156 27.03 -18.64 29.95
N LEU A 157 27.26 -18.05 28.78
CA LEU A 157 28.61 -17.86 28.24
C LEU A 157 29.44 -16.91 29.10
N ALA A 158 28.84 -15.83 29.61
CA ALA A 158 29.51 -14.86 30.46
C ALA A 158 29.88 -15.42 31.85
N THR A 159 29.10 -16.38 32.36
CA THR A 159 29.32 -16.99 33.68
C THR A 159 29.99 -18.38 33.63
N ALA A 160 30.22 -18.94 32.45
CA ALA A 160 30.74 -20.30 32.31
C ALA A 160 32.22 -20.40 32.68
N THR A 161 32.54 -21.30 33.60
CA THR A 161 33.92 -21.68 33.94
C THR A 161 34.39 -22.93 33.21
N ASN A 162 33.47 -23.81 32.77
CA ASN A 162 33.74 -24.95 31.88
C ASN A 162 32.46 -25.29 31.06
N GLY A 163 32.60 -25.59 29.77
CA GLY A 163 31.47 -26.03 28.91
C GLY A 163 30.88 -24.97 27.99
N ILE A 164 31.73 -24.28 27.20
CA ILE A 164 31.29 -23.31 26.18
C ILE A 164 30.47 -24.02 25.07
N PRO A 165 29.27 -23.53 24.71
CA PRO A 165 28.43 -24.14 23.67
C PRO A 165 28.96 -23.80 22.26
N TYR A 166 30.03 -24.48 21.84
CA TYR A 166 30.72 -24.21 20.57
C TYR A 166 29.81 -24.35 19.34
N ILE A 167 28.92 -25.35 19.31
CA ILE A 167 28.00 -25.55 18.19
C ILE A 167 27.16 -24.30 17.96
N THR A 168 26.56 -23.74 19.01
CA THR A 168 25.70 -22.56 18.90
C THR A 168 26.47 -21.32 18.46
N ILE A 169 27.67 -21.10 18.99
CA ILE A 169 28.53 -19.98 18.61
C ILE A 169 28.91 -20.07 17.13
N ILE A 170 29.33 -21.26 16.68
CA ILE A 170 29.68 -21.51 15.28
C ILE A 170 28.46 -21.31 14.39
N THR A 171 27.30 -21.86 14.74
CA THR A 171 26.08 -21.69 13.94
C THR A 171 25.68 -20.21 13.84
N LEU A 172 25.66 -19.45 14.94
CA LEU A 172 25.36 -18.02 14.94
C LEU A 172 26.38 -17.23 14.11
N GLY A 173 27.67 -17.52 14.29
CA GLY A 173 28.77 -16.92 13.54
C GLY A 173 28.64 -17.17 12.04
N CYS A 174 28.32 -18.40 11.64
CA CYS A 174 28.07 -18.74 10.23
C CYS A 174 26.83 -18.03 9.67
N THR A 175 25.72 -17.98 10.41
CA THR A 175 24.48 -17.36 9.93
C THR A 175 24.64 -15.85 9.73
N TYR A 176 25.21 -15.13 10.70
CA TYR A 176 25.42 -13.69 10.59
C TYR A 176 26.63 -13.34 9.72
N GLY A 177 27.69 -14.13 9.77
CA GLY A 177 28.88 -13.99 8.93
C GLY A 177 28.55 -14.12 7.44
N LEU A 178 27.69 -15.08 7.08
CA LEU A 178 27.20 -15.24 5.71
C LEU A 178 26.45 -13.98 5.22
N GLN A 179 25.64 -13.35 6.08
CA GLN A 179 24.93 -12.11 5.72
C GLN A 179 25.90 -10.96 5.43
N ILE A 180 26.90 -10.76 6.30
CA ILE A 180 27.93 -9.74 6.11
C ILE A 180 28.73 -10.03 4.82
N PHE A 181 29.10 -11.28 4.60
CA PHE A 181 29.82 -11.72 3.40
C PHE A 181 29.05 -11.39 2.11
N ILE A 182 27.74 -11.62 2.09
CA ILE A 182 26.88 -11.26 0.96
C ILE A 182 26.90 -9.74 0.71
N PHE A 183 26.87 -8.91 1.76
CA PHE A 183 26.92 -7.44 1.60
C PHE A 183 28.25 -6.95 1.03
N ILE A 184 29.37 -7.59 1.43
CA ILE A 184 30.70 -7.28 0.90
C ILE A 184 30.79 -7.61 -0.60
N ILE A 185 30.29 -8.80 -1.02
CA ILE A 185 30.27 -9.19 -2.44
C ILE A 185 29.50 -8.17 -3.29
N HIS A 186 28.36 -7.68 -2.79
CA HIS A 186 27.55 -6.70 -3.50
C HIS A 186 28.10 -5.27 -3.42
N LYS A 187 29.22 -5.04 -2.72
CA LYS A 187 29.89 -3.74 -2.53
C LYS A 187 28.99 -2.64 -1.95
N ARG A 188 28.00 -3.01 -1.14
CA ARG A 188 27.07 -2.07 -0.53
C ARG A 188 27.39 -1.89 0.95
N TRP A 189 28.43 -1.11 1.24
CA TRP A 189 28.97 -0.89 2.58
C TRP A 189 27.97 -0.28 3.57
N GLU A 190 27.02 0.51 3.07
CA GLU A 190 25.92 1.08 3.85
C GLU A 190 25.11 0.02 4.64
N TYR A 191 24.91 -1.18 4.08
CA TYR A 191 24.16 -2.23 4.76
C TYR A 191 24.92 -2.85 5.93
N ILE A 192 26.25 -2.76 5.94
CA ILE A 192 27.06 -3.26 7.06
C ILE A 192 26.86 -2.36 8.28
N ALA A 193 26.81 -1.03 8.10
CA ALA A 193 26.49 -0.12 9.19
C ALA A 193 25.08 -0.36 9.73
N TRP A 194 24.09 -0.48 8.84
CA TRP A 194 22.71 -0.78 9.21
C TRP A 194 22.53 -2.15 9.86
N PHE A 195 23.38 -3.12 9.54
CA PHE A 195 23.37 -4.44 10.16
C PHE A 195 23.67 -4.36 11.66
N PHE A 196 24.69 -3.61 12.08
CA PHE A 196 24.99 -3.43 13.51
C PHE A 196 23.87 -2.68 14.25
N ILE A 197 23.30 -1.63 13.64
CA ILE A 197 22.13 -0.93 14.19
C ILE A 197 20.95 -1.90 14.36
N SER A 198 20.75 -2.80 13.38
CA SER A 198 19.68 -3.80 13.43
C SER A 198 19.88 -4.80 14.57
N ILE A 199 21.12 -5.22 14.87
CA ILE A 199 21.43 -6.08 16.02
C ILE A 199 21.02 -5.40 17.33
N LEU A 200 21.37 -4.12 17.51
CA LEU A 200 20.99 -3.36 18.70
C LEU A 200 19.48 -3.16 18.82
N ALA A 201 18.78 -3.12 17.68
CA ALA A 201 17.32 -3.00 17.62
C ALA A 201 16.58 -4.33 17.85
N LEU A 202 17.26 -5.50 17.82
CA LEU A 202 16.62 -6.81 17.98
C LEU A 202 15.79 -6.96 19.27
N PRO A 203 16.25 -6.54 20.47
CA PRO A 203 15.45 -6.65 21.70
C PRO A 203 14.12 -5.93 21.60
N VAL A 204 14.08 -4.82 20.86
CA VAL A 204 12.86 -4.04 20.64
C VAL A 204 11.97 -4.74 19.60
N PHE A 205 12.49 -4.98 18.40
CA PHE A 205 11.67 -5.39 17.26
C PHE A 205 11.32 -6.88 17.24
N SER A 206 12.17 -7.73 17.84
CA SER A 206 11.98 -9.20 17.84
C SER A 206 11.48 -9.75 19.17
N PHE A 207 11.42 -8.93 20.23
CA PHE A 207 10.96 -9.38 21.55
C PHE A 207 9.90 -8.45 22.16
N TYR A 208 10.25 -7.21 22.49
CA TYR A 208 9.33 -6.29 23.16
C TYR A 208 8.06 -6.03 22.34
N ILE A 209 8.19 -5.61 21.07
CA ILE A 209 7.05 -5.25 20.22
C ILE A 209 6.14 -6.47 19.96
N PRO A 210 6.66 -7.66 19.56
CA PRO A 210 5.82 -8.85 19.41
C PRO A 210 5.11 -9.26 20.69
N LEU A 211 5.78 -9.24 21.84
CA LEU A 211 5.15 -9.59 23.13
C LEU A 211 4.03 -8.60 23.49
N TYR A 212 4.28 -7.30 23.31
CA TYR A 212 3.26 -6.27 23.47
C TYR A 212 2.07 -6.50 22.53
N ALA A 213 2.33 -6.88 21.29
CA ALA A 213 1.28 -7.14 20.30
C ALA A 213 0.43 -8.36 20.66
N TYR A 214 1.06 -9.45 21.09
CA TYR A 214 0.36 -10.65 21.56
C TYR A 214 -0.40 -10.42 22.86
N TRP A 215 0.08 -9.53 23.73
CA TRP A 215 -0.66 -9.13 24.93
C TRP A 215 -1.91 -8.31 24.60
N HIS A 216 -1.84 -7.47 23.55
CA HIS A 216 -2.94 -6.62 23.08
C HIS A 216 -3.52 -7.15 21.77
N PHE A 217 -3.78 -8.45 21.72
CA PHE A 217 -4.25 -9.11 20.50
C PHE A 217 -5.70 -8.74 20.12
N ASP A 218 -6.44 -8.22 21.10
CA ASP A 218 -7.82 -7.72 21.05
C ASP A 218 -7.94 -6.19 20.94
N ASP A 219 -6.82 -5.46 20.83
CA ASP A 219 -6.84 -4.01 20.65
C ASP A 219 -6.95 -3.63 19.16
N PHE A 220 -8.15 -3.18 18.77
CA PHE A 220 -8.49 -2.73 17.42
C PHE A 220 -8.35 -1.21 17.21
N SER A 221 -7.81 -0.48 18.18
CA SER A 221 -7.59 0.96 18.04
C SER A 221 -6.59 1.26 16.91
N TRP A 222 -6.86 2.31 16.16
CA TRP A 222 -6.01 2.75 15.04
C TRP A 222 -4.97 3.82 15.42
N GLY A 223 -4.89 4.20 16.71
CA GLY A 223 -4.16 5.41 17.12
C GLY A 223 -4.87 6.68 16.63
N ASN A 224 -4.24 7.85 16.81
CA ASN A 224 -4.84 9.16 16.51
C ASN A 224 -5.25 9.39 15.04
N THR A 225 -4.95 8.47 14.12
CA THR A 225 -5.22 8.59 12.68
C THR A 225 -6.66 8.37 12.24
N ARG A 226 -7.57 7.95 13.14
CA ARG A 226 -9.04 7.92 12.90
C ARG A 226 -9.83 8.87 13.80
N ILE A 227 -9.18 9.84 14.46
CA ILE A 227 -9.91 10.87 15.20
C ILE A 227 -10.05 12.06 14.25
N VAL A 228 -11.16 12.12 13.53
CA VAL A 228 -11.54 13.34 12.82
C VAL A 228 -11.95 14.33 13.91
N VAL A 229 -11.09 15.32 14.18
CA VAL A 229 -11.45 16.43 15.06
C VAL A 229 -12.50 17.23 14.30
N GLY A 230 -13.78 17.01 14.60
CA GLY A 230 -14.84 17.90 14.13
C GLY A 230 -14.62 19.30 14.70
N ASP A 231 -15.11 20.33 13.98
CA ASP A 231 -14.95 21.78 14.24
C ASP A 231 -15.37 22.28 15.65
N LYS A 232 -15.74 21.39 16.57
CA LYS A 232 -16.11 21.70 17.97
C LYS A 232 -15.46 20.79 19.01
N GLY A 233 -14.27 20.25 18.74
CA GLY A 233 -13.45 19.56 19.76
C GLY A 233 -14.04 18.25 20.31
N LYS A 234 -15.10 17.72 19.69
CA LYS A 234 -15.70 16.43 20.06
C LYS A 234 -14.97 15.33 19.28
N LYS A 235 -14.32 14.42 20.00
CA LYS A 235 -13.65 13.24 19.43
C LYS A 235 -14.71 12.26 18.97
N THR A 236 -15.13 12.33 17.70
CA THR A 236 -16.03 11.34 17.11
C THR A 236 -15.18 10.20 16.57
N ILE A 237 -15.40 8.98 17.07
CA ILE A 237 -14.85 7.75 16.50
C ILE A 237 -15.52 7.59 15.12
N VAL A 238 -14.74 7.27 14.08
CA VAL A 238 -15.17 7.11 12.65
C VAL A 238 -16.07 5.88 12.45
N GLY A 239 -17.03 5.64 13.33
CA GLY A 239 -18.10 4.66 13.18
C GLY A 239 -19.47 5.29 12.93
N ASP A 240 -19.56 6.63 12.91
CA ASP A 240 -20.80 7.37 12.65
C ASP A 240 -20.78 7.89 11.21
N GLU A 241 -20.53 6.98 10.25
CA GLU A 241 -20.92 7.24 8.87
C GLU A 241 -22.45 7.26 8.88
N GLY A 242 -23.06 8.39 8.51
CA GLY A 242 -24.52 8.54 8.53
C GLY A 242 -25.25 7.47 7.72
N GLU A 243 -26.58 7.45 7.77
CA GLU A 243 -27.39 6.44 7.06
C GLU A 243 -27.00 6.35 5.58
N PHE A 244 -26.45 5.19 5.20
CA PHE A 244 -26.07 4.89 3.83
C PHE A 244 -27.31 4.90 2.93
N ASN A 245 -27.31 5.77 1.91
CA ASN A 245 -28.38 5.82 0.91
C ASN A 245 -27.97 5.03 -0.33
N PRO A 246 -28.56 3.85 -0.61
CA PRO A 246 -28.19 3.03 -1.77
C PRO A 246 -28.33 3.74 -3.12
N LYS A 247 -29.16 4.80 -3.20
CA LYS A 247 -29.36 5.60 -4.42
C LYS A 247 -28.19 6.51 -4.76
N SER A 248 -27.21 6.67 -3.86
CA SER A 248 -25.99 7.44 -4.16
C SER A 248 -25.02 6.67 -5.05
N ILE A 249 -25.17 5.34 -5.19
CA ILE A 249 -24.31 4.54 -6.07
C ILE A 249 -24.80 4.68 -7.51
N PRO A 250 -23.99 5.24 -8.44
CA PRO A 250 -24.34 5.28 -9.85
C PRO A 250 -24.32 3.86 -10.43
N LEU A 251 -25.48 3.37 -10.87
CA LEU A 251 -25.63 2.04 -11.50
C LEU A 251 -25.37 2.03 -13.01
N ILE A 252 -24.62 3.01 -13.51
CA ILE A 252 -24.30 3.14 -14.94
C ILE A 252 -23.22 2.13 -15.35
N ARG A 253 -23.30 1.62 -16.58
CA ARG A 253 -22.27 0.72 -17.10
C ARG A 253 -21.00 1.50 -17.41
N TRP A 254 -19.83 0.86 -17.25
CA TRP A 254 -18.54 1.50 -17.58
C TRP A 254 -18.50 2.11 -18.99
N SER A 255 -19.09 1.43 -19.97
CA SER A 255 -19.16 1.93 -21.35
C SER A 255 -19.99 3.20 -21.52
N GLU A 256 -20.97 3.42 -20.65
CA GLU A 256 -21.82 4.63 -20.65
C GLU A 256 -21.11 5.76 -19.92
N TYR A 257 -20.46 5.43 -18.79
CA TYR A 257 -19.62 6.37 -18.03
C TYR A 257 -18.44 6.90 -18.87
N GLU A 258 -17.73 6.02 -19.57
CA GLU A 258 -16.64 6.40 -20.47
C GLU A 258 -17.12 7.35 -21.58
N LYS A 259 -18.30 7.08 -22.15
CA LYS A 259 -18.90 7.98 -23.15
C LYS A 259 -19.29 9.33 -22.55
N GLN A 260 -19.83 9.38 -21.33
CA GLN A 260 -20.12 10.62 -20.63
C GLN A 260 -18.85 11.43 -20.36
N MET A 261 -17.81 10.81 -19.80
CA MET A 261 -16.50 11.44 -19.59
C MET A 261 -15.88 11.98 -20.87
N MET A 262 -15.99 11.23 -21.98
CA MET A 262 -15.50 11.66 -23.29
C MET A 262 -16.35 12.77 -23.90
N ALA A 263 -17.66 12.77 -23.65
CA ALA A 263 -18.58 13.82 -24.08
C ALA A 263 -18.39 15.11 -23.28
N GLU A 264 -18.19 15.02 -21.96
CA GLU A 264 -17.88 16.15 -21.07
C GLU A 264 -16.53 16.79 -21.42
N ASN A 265 -15.47 15.97 -21.60
CA ASN A 265 -14.19 16.48 -22.07
C ASN A 265 -14.28 17.10 -23.48
N ARG A 266 -15.19 16.64 -24.33
CA ARG A 266 -15.46 17.27 -25.64
C ARG A 266 -16.23 18.58 -25.48
N SER A 267 -17.25 18.64 -24.64
CA SER A 267 -18.01 19.87 -24.41
C SER A 267 -17.17 20.97 -23.76
N ASP A 268 -16.23 20.62 -22.88
CA ASP A 268 -15.28 21.59 -22.32
C ASP A 268 -14.33 22.16 -23.38
N ARG A 269 -13.89 21.32 -24.33
CA ARG A 269 -13.09 21.77 -25.49
C ARG A 269 -13.88 22.63 -26.48
N LEU A 270 -15.17 22.37 -26.66
CA LEU A 270 -16.06 23.18 -27.51
C LEU A 270 -16.46 24.50 -26.83
N SER A 271 -16.58 24.52 -25.51
CA SER A 271 -16.89 25.72 -24.72
C SER A 271 -15.72 26.71 -24.67
N GLN A 272 -14.47 26.23 -24.81
CA GLN A 272 -13.28 27.07 -24.96
C GLN A 272 -12.98 27.50 -26.41
N GLY A 273 -13.78 27.06 -27.39
CA GLY A 273 -13.49 27.19 -28.82
C GLY A 273 -14.42 28.11 -29.62
N THR A 274 -15.24 28.94 -28.99
CA THR A 274 -16.19 29.81 -29.71
C THR A 274 -16.06 31.27 -29.32
N TYR A 275 -15.07 31.96 -29.90
CA TYR A 275 -15.20 33.40 -30.18
C TYR A 275 -15.62 33.53 -31.66
N PRO A 276 -16.73 34.19 -31.98
CA PRO A 276 -17.13 34.37 -33.37
C PRO A 276 -16.20 35.39 -34.06
N SER A 277 -15.67 35.01 -35.22
CA SER A 277 -15.08 35.95 -36.18
C SER A 277 -16.07 37.07 -36.51
N SER A 278 -15.66 38.33 -36.36
CA SER A 278 -16.17 39.41 -37.18
C SER A 278 -15.04 40.35 -37.58
N VAL A 279 -15.15 40.83 -38.81
CA VAL A 279 -14.13 41.47 -39.63
C VAL A 279 -14.35 43.00 -39.62
N TYR A 280 -13.24 43.74 -39.66
CA TYR A 280 -13.03 45.21 -39.82
C TYR A 280 -13.36 46.18 -38.67
N GLY A 281 -12.30 46.86 -38.17
CA GLY A 281 -12.37 48.11 -37.42
C GLY A 281 -11.10 48.36 -36.57
N ALA A 282 -10.23 49.26 -37.02
CA ALA A 282 -9.01 49.68 -36.30
C ALA A 282 -9.31 50.79 -35.25
N PRO A 283 -8.31 51.34 -34.52
CA PRO A 283 -8.07 51.08 -33.11
C PRO A 283 -8.38 52.28 -32.21
N HIS A 284 -8.87 52.08 -30.98
CA HIS A 284 -8.74 53.11 -29.94
C HIS A 284 -8.60 52.57 -28.53
N SER A 285 -7.81 53.36 -27.80
CA SER A 285 -7.19 53.20 -26.51
C SER A 285 -8.06 53.65 -25.33
N ILE A 286 -7.63 53.26 -24.12
CA ILE A 286 -7.77 53.96 -22.81
C ILE A 286 -8.82 53.44 -21.80
N SER A 287 -8.23 52.94 -20.71
CA SER A 287 -8.56 52.93 -19.27
C SER A 287 -10.01 52.83 -18.78
N GLY A 288 -10.28 51.79 -17.97
CA GLY A 288 -11.43 51.71 -17.08
C GLY A 288 -11.07 52.02 -15.62
N TYR A 289 -11.85 52.90 -15.00
CA TYR A 289 -11.88 53.20 -13.57
C TYR A 289 -13.20 52.65 -12.97
N SER A 290 -13.08 51.76 -11.99
CA SER A 290 -13.88 51.59 -10.74
C SER A 290 -15.40 51.89 -10.69
N ARG A 291 -16.23 50.92 -10.27
CA ARG A 291 -16.89 50.86 -8.91
C ARG A 291 -18.08 49.87 -8.81
N TYR A 292 -18.07 49.16 -7.67
CA TYR A 292 -19.05 48.39 -6.88
C TYR A 292 -20.53 48.21 -7.30
N THR A 293 -21.10 47.01 -7.05
CA THR A 293 -22.18 46.75 -6.05
C THR A 293 -22.47 45.23 -5.93
N ALA A 294 -22.95 44.79 -4.77
CA ALA A 294 -22.97 43.39 -4.29
C ALA A 294 -24.38 42.77 -4.24
N SER A 295 -24.47 41.44 -4.47
CA SER A 295 -25.34 40.47 -3.76
C SER A 295 -25.06 39.01 -4.21
N PRO A 296 -25.40 37.98 -3.39
CA PRO A 296 -24.52 36.83 -3.18
C PRO A 296 -24.97 35.57 -3.95
N VAL A 297 -24.03 34.97 -4.69
CA VAL A 297 -24.14 33.59 -5.18
C VAL A 297 -22.79 32.91 -4.98
N HIS A 298 -22.82 31.73 -4.35
CA HIS A 298 -21.67 30.89 -4.00
C HIS A 298 -20.75 30.65 -5.21
N SER A 299 -19.55 31.25 -5.17
CA SER A 299 -18.50 31.08 -6.17
C SER A 299 -17.53 29.97 -5.76
N ILE A 300 -17.44 28.91 -6.56
CA ILE A 300 -16.33 27.96 -6.51
C ILE A 300 -15.17 28.55 -7.32
N ILE A 301 -13.98 28.55 -6.71
CA ILE A 301 -12.76 29.21 -7.16
C ILE A 301 -12.13 28.45 -8.34
N HIS A 302 -11.85 29.15 -9.44
CA HIS A 302 -10.99 28.68 -10.53
C HIS A 302 -9.50 28.80 -10.13
N PRO A 303 -8.65 27.78 -10.33
CA PRO A 303 -7.21 27.96 -10.24
C PRO A 303 -6.67 28.64 -11.51
N GLN A 304 -6.05 29.80 -11.30
CA GLN A 304 -5.29 30.56 -12.28
C GLN A 304 -4.06 29.77 -12.77
N SER A 305 -3.73 30.00 -14.04
CA SER A 305 -2.55 29.52 -14.75
C SER A 305 -1.23 29.81 -14.01
N VAL A 306 -0.48 28.76 -13.67
CA VAL A 306 0.98 28.84 -13.47
C VAL A 306 1.61 27.66 -14.21
N ALA A 307 1.85 27.86 -15.50
CA ALA A 307 2.72 27.01 -16.31
C ALA A 307 3.57 27.93 -17.19
N GLN A 308 4.56 28.57 -16.58
CA GLN A 308 5.71 29.11 -17.30
C GLN A 308 6.97 28.52 -16.67
N ASP A 309 7.89 28.16 -17.56
CA ASP A 309 9.23 27.65 -17.33
C ASP A 309 9.33 26.19 -16.89
N TYR A 310 9.55 25.30 -17.86
CA TYR A 310 10.72 24.42 -17.94
C TYR A 310 10.72 23.67 -19.29
N HIS A 311 11.08 24.38 -20.37
CA HIS A 311 11.56 23.77 -21.61
C HIS A 311 13.08 23.94 -21.70
N ARG A 312 13.85 22.86 -21.49
CA ARG A 312 15.13 22.62 -22.18
C ARG A 312 15.63 21.20 -21.91
N MET A 313 15.52 20.31 -22.90
CA MET A 313 16.68 19.63 -23.48
C MET A 313 16.26 18.90 -24.77
N ARG A 314 17.12 19.08 -25.78
CA ARG A 314 16.99 18.73 -27.19
C ARG A 314 16.95 17.22 -27.43
N TYR A 315 16.17 16.78 -28.43
CA TYR A 315 16.63 15.85 -29.46
C TYR A 315 16.00 16.22 -30.81
N GLY A 316 16.85 16.30 -31.85
CA GLY A 316 16.48 16.54 -33.25
C GLY A 316 16.01 15.28 -33.98
N PRO A 317 15.67 15.38 -35.28
CA PRO A 317 14.62 14.58 -35.90
C PRO A 317 15.13 13.32 -36.61
N THR A 318 14.35 12.24 -36.54
CA THR A 318 14.31 11.20 -37.57
C THR A 318 12.86 10.90 -37.94
N MET A 319 12.58 10.97 -39.24
CA MET A 319 11.28 10.74 -39.88
C MET A 319 10.98 9.25 -40.05
N SER A 320 9.67 8.94 -40.03
CA SER A 320 8.92 7.81 -40.68
C SER A 320 9.28 6.37 -40.27
N SER A 321 8.36 5.42 -40.04
CA SER A 321 7.00 5.22 -40.56
C SER A 321 6.18 4.26 -39.66
N ASP A 322 4.86 4.46 -39.64
CA ASP A 322 3.75 3.52 -39.44
C ASP A 322 3.74 2.49 -38.29
N GLY A 323 2.73 2.64 -37.43
CA GLY A 323 2.27 1.60 -36.50
C GLY A 323 1.43 2.19 -35.38
N ALA A 324 0.11 2.27 -35.58
CA ALA A 324 -0.85 2.76 -34.60
C ALA A 324 -0.73 2.00 -33.26
N SER A 325 -0.19 2.68 -32.25
CA SER A 325 -0.15 2.25 -30.86
C SER A 325 -0.70 3.39 -30.02
N GLU A 326 -2.00 3.33 -29.70
CA GLU A 326 -2.63 4.26 -28.76
C GLU A 326 -2.10 3.97 -27.36
N THR A 327 -1.04 4.68 -27.01
CA THR A 327 -0.49 4.75 -25.66
C THR A 327 -1.38 5.68 -24.84
N MET A 328 -2.21 5.13 -23.97
CA MET A 328 -2.94 5.93 -22.98
C MET A 328 -1.93 6.63 -22.05
N SER A 329 -1.86 7.95 -22.13
CA SER A 329 -0.96 8.76 -21.31
C SER A 329 -1.37 8.71 -19.84
N ALA A 330 -0.40 8.47 -18.95
CA ALA A 330 -0.52 8.43 -17.49
C ALA A 330 -0.87 9.79 -16.83
N SER A 331 -1.33 10.78 -17.60
CA SER A 331 -1.53 12.17 -17.14
C SER A 331 -2.90 12.42 -16.51
N MET A 332 -3.91 11.57 -16.74
CA MET A 332 -5.28 11.83 -16.27
C MET A 332 -5.57 11.35 -14.85
N VAL A 333 -4.85 10.33 -14.35
CA VAL A 333 -5.02 9.82 -12.98
C VAL A 333 -4.41 10.79 -11.94
N GLN A 334 -3.47 11.64 -12.36
CA GLN A 334 -2.76 12.54 -11.47
C GLN A 334 -3.57 13.80 -11.10
N ASN A 335 -4.51 14.23 -11.95
CA ASN A 335 -5.32 15.41 -11.69
C ASN A 335 -6.47 15.18 -10.68
N TYR A 336 -6.96 13.94 -10.56
CA TYR A 336 -8.00 13.61 -9.58
C TYR A 336 -7.48 13.57 -8.13
N HIS A 337 -6.18 13.27 -7.94
CA HIS A 337 -5.56 13.25 -6.61
C HIS A 337 -5.20 14.64 -6.05
N LEU A 338 -5.10 15.67 -6.90
CA LEU A 338 -4.68 17.02 -6.48
C LEU A 338 -5.84 17.93 -6.03
N GLN A 339 -7.09 17.55 -6.31
CA GLN A 339 -8.26 18.39 -6.00
C GLN A 339 -9.03 17.96 -4.74
N ASN A 340 -8.64 16.86 -4.09
CA ASN A 340 -9.32 16.36 -2.91
C ASN A 340 -8.49 16.64 -1.63
N PRO A 341 -8.88 17.59 -0.77
CA PRO A 341 -8.12 17.94 0.44
C PRO A 341 -8.04 16.79 1.47
N TYR A 342 -8.72 15.67 1.23
CA TYR A 342 -8.76 14.50 2.11
C TYR A 342 -7.64 13.47 1.88
N TYR A 343 -6.73 13.67 0.92
CA TYR A 343 -5.65 12.74 0.61
C TYR A 343 -4.23 13.33 0.79
N ARG A 344 -4.03 14.19 1.80
CA ARG A 344 -2.69 14.45 2.35
C ARG A 344 -2.46 13.59 3.59
N GLN A 345 -1.64 12.55 3.45
CA GLN A 345 -0.87 11.95 4.56
C GLN A 345 0.59 11.85 4.13
#